data_AF-A0A9N9NIC8-F1
#
_entry.id   AF-A0A9N9NIC8-F1
#
_cell.length_a   1.000
_cell.length_b   1.000
_cell.length_c   1.000
_cell.angle_alpha   90.00
_cell.angle_beta   90.00
_cell.angle_gamma   90.00
#
_symmetry.space_group_name_H-M   'P 1'
#
loop_
_entity.id
_entity.type
_entity.pdbx_description
1 polymer ?
#
loop_
_entity_poly.entity_id
_entity_poly.type
_entity_poly.pdbx_seq_one_letter_code
_entity_poly.pdbx_strand_id
1 'polypeptide(L)'
;QREAFQKCISILLKPIADEPEIHYIMRGNIITFIPRISTIIAYLVEAQKFTNVYQPSFTRKPCPKCLVSRDNLNNTNLTSMISRTPNTMRQAICSGNDLDYSIHPENNAFWDI
;
A
#
# COMPACT_ATOMS: atom_id res chain seq x y z
N GLN A 1 13.81 -8.69 4.11
CA GLN A 1 12.70 -8.34 5.03
C GLN A 1 11.44 -7.92 4.28
N ARG A 2 11.51 -6.95 3.34
CA ARG A 2 10.34 -6.45 2.60
C ARG A 2 9.66 -7.49 1.71
N GLU A 3 10.43 -8.26 0.95
CA GLU A 3 9.89 -9.35 0.11
C GLU A 3 9.11 -10.39 0.95
N ALA A 4 9.66 -10.81 2.08
CA ALA A 4 8.99 -11.72 3.01
C ALA A 4 7.68 -11.11 3.55
N PHE A 5 7.68 -9.82 3.92
CA PHE A 5 6.48 -9.11 4.32
C PHE A 5 5.42 -9.09 3.21
N GLN A 6 5.80 -8.75 1.96
CA GLN A 6 4.87 -8.75 0.83
C GLN A 6 4.29 -10.13 0.55
N LYS A 7 5.11 -11.19 0.60
CA LYS A 7 4.64 -12.59 0.48
C LYS A 7 3.65 -12.95 1.58
N CYS A 8 3.92 -12.59 2.84
CA CYS A 8 3.00 -12.83 3.95
C CYS A 8 1.67 -12.09 3.74
N ILE A 9 1.71 -10.83 3.29
CA ILE A 9 0.49 -10.07 2.99
C ILE A 9 -0.29 -10.70 1.83
N SER A 10 0.36 -11.12 0.75
CA SER A 10 -0.31 -11.83 -0.35
C SER A 10 -0.99 -13.11 0.13
N ILE A 11 -0.32 -13.91 0.97
CA ILE A 11 -0.91 -15.13 1.56
C ILE A 11 -2.13 -14.81 2.42
N LEU A 12 -2.07 -13.73 3.21
CA LEU A 12 -3.18 -13.29 4.06
C LEU A 12 -4.38 -12.79 3.25
N LEU A 13 -4.14 -12.03 2.18
CA LEU A 13 -5.18 -11.42 1.37
C LEU A 13 -5.80 -12.37 0.36
N LYS A 14 -5.08 -13.39 -0.12
CA LYS A 14 -5.53 -14.30 -1.16
C LYS A 14 -6.87 -14.98 -0.84
N PRO A 15 -7.09 -15.59 0.34
CA PRO A 15 -8.40 -16.17 0.68
C PRO A 15 -9.52 -15.15 0.68
N ILE A 16 -9.22 -13.89 1.03
CA ILE A 16 -10.22 -12.82 1.09
C ILE A 16 -10.58 -12.29 -0.31
N ALA A 17 -9.61 -12.27 -1.21
CA ALA A 17 -9.81 -11.88 -2.60
C ALA A 17 -10.54 -12.98 -3.41
N ASP A 18 -10.20 -14.24 -3.16
CA ASP A 18 -10.69 -15.39 -3.94
C ASP A 18 -11.98 -16.01 -3.35
N GLU A 19 -12.16 -15.97 -2.03
CA GLU A 19 -13.31 -16.56 -1.33
C GLU A 19 -14.08 -15.49 -0.52
N PRO A 20 -15.25 -15.04 -0.99
CA PRO A 20 -16.00 -13.98 -0.31
C PRO A 20 -16.58 -14.43 1.04
N GLU A 21 -16.67 -15.73 1.29
CA GLU A 21 -17.26 -16.30 2.50
C GLU A 21 -16.39 -17.42 3.08
N ILE A 22 -16.06 -17.30 4.37
CA ILE A 22 -15.37 -18.32 5.15
C ILE A 22 -16.39 -18.95 6.11
N HIS A 23 -16.54 -20.27 6.06
CA HIS A 23 -17.47 -20.99 6.95
C HIS A 23 -16.72 -21.66 8.11
N TYR A 24 -17.15 -21.40 9.34
CA TYR A 24 -16.66 -22.06 10.55
C TYR A 24 -17.72 -22.98 11.14
N ILE A 25 -17.35 -24.20 11.50
CA ILE A 25 -18.25 -25.12 12.22
C ILE A 25 -17.94 -25.01 13.72
N MET A 26 -18.87 -24.44 14.48
CA MET A 26 -18.77 -24.25 15.93
C MET A 26 -19.94 -24.92 16.63
N ARG A 27 -19.65 -25.98 17.40
CA ARG A 27 -20.66 -26.78 18.13
C ARG A 27 -21.80 -27.29 17.22
N GLY A 28 -21.47 -27.68 15.99
CA GLY A 28 -22.44 -28.16 14.99
C GLY A 28 -23.19 -27.05 14.25
N ASN A 29 -22.99 -25.77 14.59
CA ASN A 29 -23.54 -24.64 13.85
C ASN A 29 -22.53 -24.12 12.83
N ILE A 30 -23.00 -23.77 11.63
CA ILE A 30 -22.19 -23.07 10.63
C ILE A 30 -22.28 -21.57 10.92
N ILE A 31 -21.13 -20.94 11.13
CA ILE A 31 -20.98 -19.49 11.24
C ILE A 31 -20.28 -19.02 9.97
N THR A 32 -20.97 -18.19 9.18
CA THR A 32 -20.39 -17.57 7.98
C THR A 32 -19.73 -16.25 8.36
N PHE A 33 -18.45 -16.12 8.01
CA PHE A 33 -17.68 -14.90 8.14
C PHE A 33 -17.38 -14.36 6.74
N ILE A 34 -17.68 -13.08 6.52
CA ILE A 34 -17.39 -12.39 5.26
C ILE A 34 -16.24 -11.43 5.55
N PRO A 35 -14.98 -11.87 5.40
CA PRO A 35 -13.84 -10.98 5.57
C PRO A 35 -13.93 -9.88 4.52
N ARG A 36 -14.13 -8.63 4.94
CA ARG A 36 -14.05 -7.50 4.01
C ARG A 36 -12.63 -6.98 3.99
N ILE A 37 -11.99 -7.02 2.81
CA ILE A 37 -10.68 -6.39 2.56
C ILE A 37 -10.70 -4.93 3.07
N SER A 38 -11.83 -4.24 2.94
CA SER A 38 -12.04 -2.88 3.45
C SER A 38 -11.72 -2.73 4.94
N THR A 39 -11.99 -3.72 5.78
CA THR A 39 -11.72 -3.65 7.24
C THR A 39 -10.22 -3.74 7.53
N ILE A 40 -9.50 -4.62 6.81
CA ILE A 40 -8.05 -4.75 6.93
C ILE A 40 -7.36 -3.48 6.42
N ILE A 41 -7.79 -2.98 5.26
CA ILE A 41 -7.27 -1.73 4.69
C ILE A 41 -7.56 -0.55 5.62
N ALA A 42 -8.78 -0.43 6.17
CA ALA A 42 -9.12 0.65 7.09
C ALA A 42 -8.17 0.67 8.30
N TYR A 43 -7.88 -0.49 8.88
CA TYR A 43 -6.95 -0.61 10.00
C TYR A 43 -5.50 -0.24 9.61
N LEU A 44 -5.04 -0.67 8.43
CA LEU A 44 -3.72 -0.31 7.90
C LEU A 44 -3.60 1.19 7.60
N VAL A 45 -4.64 1.81 7.03
CA VAL A 45 -4.70 3.25 6.74
C VAL A 45 -4.76 4.06 8.04
N GLU A 46 -5.50 3.60 9.03
CA GLU A 46 -5.55 4.22 10.35
C GLU A 46 -4.18 4.18 11.03
N ALA A 47 -3.52 3.01 11.07
CA ALA A 47 -2.16 2.87 11.57
C ALA A 47 -1.16 3.74 10.78
N GLN A 48 -1.31 3.83 9.46
CA GLN A 48 -0.48 4.69 8.61
C GLN A 48 -0.74 6.18 8.83
N LYS A 49 -1.97 6.58 9.19
CA LYS A 49 -2.25 7.96 9.61
C LYS A 49 -1.54 8.26 10.90
N PHE A 50 -1.73 7.46 11.96
CA PHE A 50 -1.09 7.66 13.26
C PHE A 50 0.44 7.80 13.16
N THR A 51 1.09 6.98 12.34
CA THR A 51 2.54 7.04 12.12
C THR A 51 3.01 8.21 11.24
N ASN A 52 2.13 8.83 10.45
CA ASN A 52 2.48 9.90 9.50
C ASN A 52 2.00 11.32 9.90
N VAL A 53 1.13 11.50 10.91
CA VAL A 53 0.59 12.84 11.26
C VAL A 53 1.70 13.82 11.70
N TYR A 54 2.84 13.34 12.18
CA TYR A 54 3.92 14.17 12.74
C TYR A 54 5.24 14.10 11.98
N GLN A 55 5.24 14.03 10.64
CA GLN A 55 6.50 14.11 9.90
C GLN A 55 6.94 15.59 9.72
N PRO A 56 8.16 15.96 10.14
CA PRO A 56 8.68 17.32 9.93
C PRO A 56 8.80 17.64 8.45
N SER A 57 8.72 18.92 8.06
CA SER A 57 8.88 19.40 6.68
C SER A 57 10.24 19.09 6.04
N PHE A 58 11.22 18.63 6.81
CA PHE A 58 12.55 18.22 6.31
C PHE A 58 12.65 16.71 6.03
N THR A 59 11.55 15.98 6.22
CA THR A 59 11.46 14.55 5.96
C THR A 59 11.77 14.24 4.50
N ARG A 60 12.74 13.36 4.25
CA ARG A 60 13.01 12.82 2.90
C ARG A 60 12.13 11.62 2.58
N LYS A 61 11.04 11.40 3.32
CA LYS A 61 10.12 10.31 3.03
C LYS A 61 9.24 10.66 1.83
N PRO A 62 8.93 9.68 0.97
CA PRO A 62 8.08 9.93 -0.19
C PRO A 62 6.69 10.42 0.23
N CYS A 63 6.15 11.34 -0.56
CA CYS A 63 4.76 11.73 -0.41
C CYS A 63 3.85 10.51 -0.68
N PRO A 64 2.91 10.17 0.22
CA PRO A 64 2.02 9.03 0.01
C PRO A 64 0.98 9.29 -1.09
N LYS A 65 0.65 10.55 -1.38
CA LYS A 65 -0.38 10.93 -2.35
C LYS A 65 0.19 11.21 -3.75
N CYS A 66 1.45 11.61 -3.82
CA CYS A 66 2.00 12.23 -5.01
C CYS A 66 3.36 11.66 -5.39
N LEU A 67 3.57 11.48 -6.68
CA LEU A 67 4.79 10.95 -7.25
C LEU A 67 5.75 12.11 -7.52
N VAL A 68 6.52 12.47 -6.49
CA VAL A 68 7.49 13.56 -6.52
C VAL A 68 8.88 12.98 -6.27
N SER A 69 9.87 13.45 -7.03
CA SER A 69 11.27 13.05 -6.83
C SER A 69 11.74 13.48 -5.45
N ARG A 70 12.65 12.71 -4.84
CA ARG A 70 13.24 12.97 -3.53
C ARG A 70 13.76 14.39 -3.37
N ASP A 71 14.37 14.94 -4.41
CA ASP A 71 14.96 16.28 -4.37
C ASP A 71 13.91 17.40 -4.39
N ASN A 72 12.69 17.07 -4.85
CA ASN A 72 11.58 18.00 -4.97
C ASN A 72 10.53 17.84 -3.86
N LEU A 73 10.72 16.95 -2.87
CA LEU A 73 9.73 16.72 -1.81
C LEU A 73 9.37 17.98 -1.00
N ASN A 74 10.32 18.91 -0.86
CA ASN A 74 10.13 20.16 -0.11
C ASN A 74 9.94 21.38 -1.03
N ASN A 75 9.82 21.16 -2.34
CA ASN A 75 9.68 22.23 -3.31
C ASN A 75 8.22 22.70 -3.37
N THR A 76 7.93 23.84 -2.74
CA THR A 76 6.59 24.46 -2.71
C THR A 76 6.20 25.11 -4.05
N ASN A 77 7.13 25.24 -4.99
CA ASN A 77 6.91 25.90 -6.28
C ASN A 77 6.47 24.92 -7.39
N LEU A 78 6.23 23.65 -7.06
CA LEU A 78 5.72 22.67 -8.03
C LEU A 78 4.30 23.06 -8.48
N THR A 79 4.14 23.35 -9.77
CA THR A 79 2.87 23.77 -10.37
C THR A 79 2.02 22.61 -10.86
N SER A 80 2.63 21.45 -11.08
CA SER A 80 1.95 20.22 -11.49
C SER A 80 2.46 19.04 -10.69
N MET A 81 1.57 18.10 -10.40
CA MET A 81 1.86 16.99 -9.51
C MET A 81 1.19 15.73 -10.04
N ILE A 82 1.97 14.66 -10.21
CA ILE A 82 1.46 13.36 -10.64
C ILE A 82 0.96 12.62 -9.40
N SER A 83 -0.23 12.04 -9.47
CA SER A 83 -0.76 11.20 -8.38
C SER A 83 0.08 9.92 -8.23
N ARG A 84 0.37 9.54 -6.99
CA ARG A 84 1.05 8.28 -6.67
C ARG A 84 0.04 7.13 -6.67
N THR A 85 -0.08 6.47 -7.81
CA THR A 85 -0.98 5.32 -8.02
C THR A 85 -0.14 4.07 -8.33
N PRO A 86 -0.70 2.86 -8.19
CA PRO A 86 0.00 1.64 -8.62
C PRO A 86 0.51 1.72 -10.06
N ASN A 87 -0.28 2.29 -10.97
CA ASN A 87 0.08 2.44 -12.38
C ASN A 87 1.26 3.40 -12.58
N THR A 88 1.23 4.58 -11.96
CA THR A 88 2.32 5.56 -12.10
C THR A 88 3.60 5.09 -11.42
N MET A 89 3.48 4.35 -10.31
CA MET A 89 4.62 3.70 -9.66
C MET A 89 5.22 2.59 -10.52
N ARG A 90 4.40 1.77 -11.17
CA ARG A 90 4.85 0.71 -12.09
C ARG A 90 5.58 1.31 -13.29
N GLN A 91 5.05 2.38 -13.88
CA GLN A 91 5.71 3.11 -14.96
C GLN A 91 7.07 3.66 -14.52
N ALA A 92 7.18 4.26 -13.33
CA ALA A 92 8.44 4.76 -12.81
C ALA A 92 9.50 3.64 -12.65
N ILE A 93 9.09 2.45 -12.22
CA ILE A 93 9.97 1.27 -12.15
C ILE A 93 10.39 0.82 -13.56
N CYS A 94 9.45 0.68 -14.48
CA CYS A 94 9.75 0.29 -15.87
C CYS A 94 10.70 1.27 -16.57
N SER A 95 10.65 2.55 -16.20
CA SER A 95 11.55 3.59 -16.70
C SER A 95 12.88 3.70 -15.96
N GLY A 96 13.12 2.87 -14.92
CA GLY A 96 14.36 2.91 -14.11
C GLY A 96 14.47 4.11 -13.17
N ASN A 97 13.37 4.80 -12.88
CA ASN A 97 13.33 6.00 -12.02
C ASN A 97 12.82 5.69 -10.60
N ASP A 98 12.74 4.41 -10.21
CA ASP A 98 12.19 3.99 -8.94
C ASP A 98 12.92 4.61 -7.75
N LEU A 99 14.26 4.70 -7.80
CA LEU A 99 15.08 5.33 -6.78
C LEU A 99 14.75 6.82 -6.59
N ASP A 100 14.54 7.55 -7.68
CA ASP A 100 14.24 8.99 -7.65
C ASP A 100 12.91 9.27 -6.96
N TYR A 101 11.93 8.39 -7.15
CA TYR A 101 10.60 8.51 -6.57
C TYR A 101 10.44 7.75 -5.23
N SER A 102 11.53 7.22 -4.68
CA SER A 102 11.53 6.32 -3.50
C SER A 102 10.51 5.20 -3.62
N ILE A 103 10.45 4.58 -4.79
CA ILE A 103 9.68 3.38 -5.06
C ILE A 103 10.63 2.21 -4.87
N HIS A 104 10.11 1.13 -4.29
CA HIS A 104 10.86 -0.11 -4.28
C HIS A 104 10.33 -1.01 -5.41
N PRO A 105 11.21 -1.64 -6.19
CA PRO A 105 10.83 -2.39 -7.37
C PRO A 105 10.24 -3.76 -7.04
N GLU A 106 10.27 -4.22 -5.78
CA GLU A 106 9.69 -5.52 -5.44
C GLU A 106 8.17 -5.53 -5.58
N ASN A 107 7.62 -6.70 -5.89
CA ASN A 107 6.19 -6.87 -6.07
C ASN A 107 5.41 -6.48 -4.81
N ASN A 108 4.37 -5.68 -4.98
CA ASN A 108 3.48 -5.25 -3.91
C ASN A 108 2.17 -6.05 -4.00
N ALA A 109 1.79 -6.68 -2.89
CA ALA A 109 0.60 -7.53 -2.81
C ALA A 109 -0.70 -6.81 -3.22
N PHE A 110 -0.75 -5.48 -3.14
CA PHE A 110 -1.90 -4.65 -3.50
C PHE A 110 -1.89 -4.16 -4.94
N TRP A 111 -0.89 -4.49 -5.77
CA TRP A 111 -0.86 -4.04 -7.16
C TRP A 111 -1.83 -4.80 -8.07
N ASP A 112 -2.21 -6.00 -7.67
CA ASP A 112 -3.04 -6.92 -8.46
C ASP A 112 -4.44 -7.12 -7.84
N ILE A 113 -4.76 -6.38 -6.76
CA ILE A 113 -6.06 -6.33 -6.08
C ILE A 113 -6.76 -5.04 -6.48
#